data_AF-A0A328C800-F1
#
_entry.id   AF-A0A328C800-F1
#
_cell.length_a   1.000
_cell.length_b   1.000
_cell.length_c   1.000
_cell.angle_alpha   90.00
_cell.angle_beta   90.00
_cell.angle_gamma   90.00
#
_symmetry.space_group_name_H-M   'P 1'
#
loop_
_entity.id
_entity.type
_entity.pdbx_description
1 polymer ?
#
loop_
_entity_poly.entity_id
_entity_poly.type
_entity_poly.pdbx_seq_one_letter_code
_entity_poly.pdbx_strand_id
1 'polypeptide(L)'
;MKKQTMGWKAWVGKAALATALALGSASCGAALESDPMSGPDDDSGEPSELRSLSDAEEALMNHDLDLARAIYQERLLHNPAEGESAAGRALCDMLLIPGMPEVKRLLIESLGAQSGLDAAEVIYGEEGFLYWASRGARWADDGQFMGIRSLLADDLPWTRRELESAQVFVEGLNEPGDTLARHLVSVANALNGLDQQLQVAIDDPNFVRLYVPGELFHDPSLSLTLGRAELATMQAFIQVVRATFYALGAYEHSWTLEDALGAWRQEVHLDDARYVAGFLPVDYSVAYLDARLFRRVAQPDRLQAARTALKDALSRSRDALRLGLTAEVSTTLEWQEPSVESIQRIDALFNALAAALDGPTLLPHSEPEVTLDLSSFFTTGRTLPVEIPWMRRTLVPEPLDPAVTFSWELNPEATEVFFRKNVVQGIAAEQEFTIDLGDEGASGFIEALAGTYLDAIQDVYLVTR
;
A
#
# COMPACT_ATOMS: atom_id res chain seq x y z
N MET A 1 -22.34 -13.50 -24.40
CA MET A 1 -21.01 -13.32 -23.78
C MET A 1 -20.94 -14.14 -22.48
N LYS A 2 -19.75 -14.35 -21.90
CA LYS A 2 -19.65 -14.75 -20.49
C LYS A 2 -19.59 -13.45 -19.66
N LYS A 3 -20.57 -13.20 -18.77
CA LYS A 3 -20.40 -12.18 -17.72
C LYS A 3 -19.16 -12.58 -16.89
N GLN A 4 -18.21 -11.67 -16.66
CA GLN A 4 -17.16 -11.90 -15.66
C GLN A 4 -17.74 -11.62 -14.27
N THR A 5 -18.16 -12.68 -13.58
CA THR A 5 -18.74 -12.60 -12.24
C THR A 5 -17.64 -12.72 -11.17
N MET A 6 -17.29 -11.61 -10.53
CA MET A 6 -16.41 -11.64 -9.34
C MET A 6 -17.23 -12.01 -8.10
N GLY A 7 -17.17 -13.27 -7.68
CA GLY A 7 -17.91 -13.77 -6.52
C GLY A 7 -17.38 -13.19 -5.20
N TRP A 8 -18.26 -12.90 -4.24
CA TRP A 8 -17.92 -12.25 -2.97
C TRP A 8 -16.76 -12.90 -2.19
N LYS A 9 -16.60 -14.23 -2.20
CA LYS A 9 -15.44 -14.86 -1.55
C LYS A 9 -14.13 -14.57 -2.26
N ALA A 10 -14.15 -14.34 -3.57
CA ALA A 10 -13.03 -13.79 -4.32
C ALA A 10 -12.92 -12.27 -4.20
N TRP A 11 -14.01 -11.52 -3.95
CA TRP A 11 -13.92 -10.07 -3.71
C TRP A 11 -13.43 -9.76 -2.30
N VAL A 12 -14.08 -10.18 -1.21
CA VAL A 12 -13.51 -10.03 0.15
C VAL A 12 -12.24 -10.86 0.32
N GLY A 13 -12.14 -12.03 -0.31
CA GLY A 13 -10.89 -12.78 -0.36
C GLY A 13 -9.78 -11.92 -0.96
N LYS A 14 -9.92 -11.43 -2.19
CA LYS A 14 -8.91 -10.57 -2.84
C LYS A 14 -8.92 -9.11 -2.38
N ALA A 15 -9.84 -8.64 -1.54
CA ALA A 15 -9.84 -7.27 -1.00
C ALA A 15 -9.26 -7.25 0.40
N ALA A 16 -9.58 -8.22 1.26
CA ALA A 16 -8.81 -8.46 2.48
C ALA A 16 -7.40 -8.95 2.14
N LEU A 17 -7.23 -9.78 1.10
CA LEU A 17 -5.92 -10.16 0.57
C LEU A 17 -5.28 -9.08 -0.32
N ALA A 18 -5.99 -8.11 -0.91
CA ALA A 18 -5.33 -6.93 -1.52
C ALA A 18 -5.03 -5.84 -0.49
N THR A 19 -5.73 -5.77 0.64
CA THR A 19 -5.26 -5.03 1.81
C THR A 19 -4.06 -5.75 2.42
N ALA A 20 -4.05 -7.09 2.50
CA ALA A 20 -2.89 -7.85 3.01
C ALA A 20 -1.73 -7.98 2.01
N LEU A 21 -1.97 -7.88 0.70
CA LEU A 21 -0.94 -7.80 -0.34
C LEU A 21 -0.51 -6.36 -0.60
N ALA A 22 -1.34 -5.34 -0.37
CA ALA A 22 -0.86 -3.97 -0.19
C ALA A 22 0.02 -3.88 1.06
N LEU A 23 -0.31 -4.58 2.15
CA LEU A 23 0.61 -4.79 3.28
C LEU A 23 1.81 -5.70 2.95
N GLY A 24 1.83 -6.35 1.77
CA GLY A 24 2.94 -7.15 1.25
C GLY A 24 3.71 -6.52 0.09
N SER A 25 3.24 -5.39 -0.46
CA SER A 25 3.85 -4.66 -1.58
C SER A 25 4.05 -3.16 -1.32
N ALA A 26 3.46 -2.61 -0.25
CA ALA A 26 3.77 -1.27 0.27
C ALA A 26 4.98 -1.32 1.23
N SER A 27 6.09 -1.85 0.74
CA SER A 27 7.43 -1.58 1.27
C SER A 27 8.12 -0.53 0.39
N CYS A 28 8.78 0.45 1.01
CA CYS A 28 9.48 1.60 0.38
C CYS A 28 8.59 2.73 -0.18
N GLY A 29 9.03 4.00 -0.27
CA GLY A 29 10.28 4.67 0.21
C GLY A 29 10.04 6.10 0.78
N ALA A 30 10.89 6.67 1.69
CA ALA A 30 11.04 8.15 1.90
C ALA A 30 10.81 9.01 3.23
N ALA A 31 9.70 8.88 3.96
CA ALA A 31 9.28 9.35 5.32
C ALA A 31 9.53 10.79 5.85
N LEU A 32 9.52 11.84 5.01
CA LEU A 32 9.22 13.26 5.36
C LEU A 32 9.57 13.79 6.80
N GLU A 33 10.65 14.58 6.95
CA GLU A 33 10.93 15.41 8.15
C GLU A 33 10.68 16.92 7.91
N SER A 34 10.49 17.71 8.99
CA SER A 34 10.47 19.17 8.98
C SER A 34 11.42 19.76 10.04
N ASP A 35 12.66 20.04 9.63
CA ASP A 35 13.72 20.54 10.52
C ASP A 35 13.57 22.07 10.78
N PRO A 36 13.90 22.59 11.97
CA PRO A 36 13.59 23.97 12.34
C PRO A 36 14.63 24.97 11.82
N MET A 37 14.17 26.15 11.37
CA MET A 37 15.03 27.20 10.83
C MET A 37 16.22 27.54 11.75
N SER A 38 17.42 27.44 11.20
CA SER A 38 18.65 28.02 11.76
C SER A 38 19.13 29.17 10.89
N GLY A 39 19.28 30.35 11.51
CA GLY A 39 19.79 31.56 10.90
C GLY A 39 19.83 32.71 11.93
N PRO A 40 20.35 33.89 11.59
CA PRO A 40 20.87 34.30 10.28
C PRO A 40 22.40 34.42 10.25
N ASP A 41 22.96 34.69 9.08
CA ASP A 41 23.92 35.79 8.94
C ASP A 41 23.67 36.53 7.60
N ASP A 42 24.11 37.78 7.51
CA ASP A 42 23.66 38.78 6.53
C ASP A 42 24.68 39.03 5.41
N ASP A 43 24.26 38.95 4.15
CA ASP A 43 24.90 39.70 3.06
C ASP A 43 23.88 40.02 1.94
N SER A 44 24.01 41.20 1.33
CA SER A 44 22.94 41.82 0.54
C SER A 44 22.97 41.42 -0.94
N GLY A 45 22.04 40.56 -1.36
CA GLY A 45 21.74 40.25 -2.75
C GLY A 45 20.55 41.01 -3.32
N GLU A 46 20.49 41.14 -4.65
CA GLU A 46 19.27 41.50 -5.38
C GLU A 46 18.19 40.42 -5.20
N PRO A 47 16.89 40.71 -5.39
CA PRO A 47 15.85 39.67 -5.32
C PRO A 47 16.13 38.60 -6.38
N SER A 48 16.56 37.42 -5.94
CA SER A 48 16.79 36.28 -6.82
C SER A 48 15.50 35.95 -7.57
N GLU A 49 15.60 35.82 -8.89
CA GLU A 49 14.45 35.37 -9.69
C GLU A 49 14.00 34.00 -9.17
N LEU A 50 12.73 33.92 -8.77
CA LEU A 50 12.10 32.73 -8.20
C LEU A 50 12.32 31.54 -9.13
N ARG A 51 12.95 30.48 -8.62
CA ARG A 51 13.31 29.29 -9.41
C ARG A 51 12.10 28.76 -10.18
N SER A 52 12.33 28.42 -11.44
CA SER A 52 11.26 28.06 -12.36
C SER A 52 10.78 26.62 -12.12
N LEU A 53 9.59 26.28 -12.62
CA LEU A 53 9.11 24.90 -12.62
C LEU A 53 9.98 23.99 -13.50
N SER A 54 10.60 24.55 -14.55
CA SER A 54 11.58 23.83 -15.38
C SER A 54 12.86 23.48 -14.61
N ASP A 55 13.23 24.28 -13.59
CA ASP A 55 14.40 24.01 -12.74
C ASP A 55 14.12 22.81 -11.83
N ALA A 56 12.86 22.64 -11.39
CA ALA A 56 12.41 21.46 -10.65
C ALA A 56 12.27 20.22 -11.55
N GLU A 57 11.77 20.37 -12.77
CA GLU A 57 11.77 19.29 -13.77
C GLU A 57 13.20 18.83 -14.10
N GLU A 58 14.16 19.76 -14.28
CA GLU A 58 15.58 19.45 -14.49
C GLU A 58 16.19 18.77 -13.25
N ALA A 59 15.85 19.19 -12.03
CA ALA A 59 16.28 18.50 -10.81
C ALA A 59 15.76 17.04 -10.75
N LEU A 60 14.49 16.80 -11.11
CA LEU A 60 13.92 15.45 -11.19
C LEU A 60 14.59 14.59 -12.30
N MET A 61 14.94 15.17 -13.45
CA MET A 61 15.70 14.47 -14.50
C MET A 61 17.12 14.08 -14.06
N ASN A 62 17.71 14.84 -13.12
CA ASN A 62 19.02 14.56 -12.53
C ASN A 62 18.92 13.74 -11.22
N HIS A 63 17.75 13.15 -10.92
CA HIS A 63 17.45 12.38 -9.71
C HIS A 63 17.55 13.15 -8.38
N ASP A 64 17.72 14.48 -8.41
CA ASP A 64 17.82 15.33 -7.21
C ASP A 64 16.43 15.71 -6.68
N LEU A 65 15.83 14.73 -5.98
CA LEU A 65 14.50 14.86 -5.39
C LEU A 65 14.41 15.98 -4.35
N ASP A 66 15.44 16.18 -3.51
CA ASP A 66 15.40 17.22 -2.47
C ASP A 66 15.58 18.63 -3.04
N LEU A 67 16.34 18.81 -4.14
CA LEU A 67 16.38 20.09 -4.86
C LEU A 67 15.03 20.41 -5.52
N ALA A 68 14.41 19.44 -6.21
CA ALA A 68 13.07 19.62 -6.80
C ALA A 68 12.03 19.98 -5.72
N ARG A 69 12.04 19.22 -4.62
CA ARG A 69 11.22 19.45 -3.42
C ARG A 69 11.42 20.84 -2.82
N ALA A 70 12.66 21.31 -2.73
CA ALA A 70 13.01 22.63 -2.23
C ALA A 70 12.53 23.75 -3.16
N ILE A 71 12.62 23.58 -4.49
CA ILE A 71 12.11 24.55 -5.47
C ILE A 71 10.59 24.70 -5.35
N TYR A 72 9.84 23.59 -5.33
CA TYR A 72 8.40 23.65 -5.11
C TYR A 72 8.05 24.27 -3.74
N GLN A 73 8.86 24.03 -2.70
CA GLN A 73 8.67 24.65 -1.38
C GLN A 73 8.91 26.16 -1.40
N GLU A 74 9.95 26.65 -2.08
CA GLU A 74 10.28 28.06 -2.25
C GLU A 74 9.12 28.80 -2.94
N ARG A 75 8.58 28.21 -4.02
CA ARG A 75 7.44 28.75 -4.75
C ARG A 75 6.18 28.83 -3.88
N LEU A 76 5.88 27.78 -3.11
CA LEU A 76 4.74 27.77 -2.17
C LEU A 76 4.87 28.77 -1.02
N LEU A 77 6.09 29.16 -0.60
CA LEU A 77 6.28 30.22 0.39
C LEU A 77 5.91 31.61 -0.16
N HIS A 78 6.01 31.81 -1.48
CA HIS A 78 5.64 33.05 -2.15
C HIS A 78 4.19 33.05 -2.65
N ASN A 79 3.68 31.91 -3.10
CA ASN A 79 2.29 31.71 -3.52
C ASN A 79 1.72 30.39 -2.95
N PRO A 80 1.17 30.39 -1.72
CA PRO A 80 0.64 29.18 -1.07
C PRO A 80 -0.57 28.54 -1.75
N ALA A 81 -1.12 29.16 -2.81
CA ALA A 81 -2.25 28.66 -3.59
C ALA A 81 -1.85 28.19 -5.01
N GLU A 82 -0.54 28.10 -5.31
CA GLU A 82 -0.05 27.64 -6.61
C GLU A 82 -0.20 26.12 -6.76
N GLY A 83 -1.20 25.67 -7.52
CA GLY A 83 -1.53 24.25 -7.59
C GLY A 83 -0.45 23.38 -8.22
N GLU A 84 0.30 23.88 -9.20
CA GLU A 84 1.40 23.14 -9.84
C GLU A 84 2.56 22.91 -8.85
N SER A 85 2.93 23.93 -8.08
CA SER A 85 3.92 23.78 -7.00
C SER A 85 3.39 22.94 -5.83
N ALA A 86 2.10 23.00 -5.49
CA ALA A 86 1.48 22.13 -4.48
C ALA A 86 1.51 20.65 -4.90
N ALA A 87 1.20 20.37 -6.18
CA ALA A 87 1.28 19.02 -6.74
C ALA A 87 2.72 18.51 -6.77
N GLY A 88 3.68 19.32 -7.25
CA GLY A 88 5.09 18.95 -7.30
C GLY A 88 5.67 18.70 -5.91
N ARG A 89 5.38 19.59 -4.95
CA ARG A 89 5.78 19.46 -3.54
C ARG A 89 5.26 18.16 -2.92
N ALA A 90 3.99 17.83 -3.18
CA ALA A 90 3.33 16.64 -2.67
C ALA A 90 3.83 15.36 -3.37
N LEU A 91 4.14 15.41 -4.66
CA LEU A 91 4.74 14.30 -5.39
C LEU A 91 6.13 13.98 -4.82
N CYS A 92 6.98 14.99 -4.65
CA CYS A 92 8.26 14.81 -3.97
C CYS A 92 8.04 14.23 -2.57
N ASP A 93 7.13 14.78 -1.74
CA ASP A 93 6.83 14.19 -0.42
C ASP A 93 6.19 12.78 -0.49
N MET A 94 5.59 12.34 -1.61
CA MET A 94 5.03 10.98 -1.79
C MET A 94 6.06 9.94 -2.21
N LEU A 95 7.03 10.35 -3.02
CA LEU A 95 8.28 9.61 -3.18
C LEU A 95 9.06 9.59 -1.84
N LEU A 96 8.64 10.43 -0.87
CA LEU A 96 9.20 10.56 0.48
C LEU A 96 8.28 10.03 1.65
N ILE A 97 7.83 8.73 1.68
CA ILE A 97 6.97 8.07 2.73
C ILE A 97 7.58 6.99 3.73
N PRO A 98 8.49 6.02 3.39
CA PRO A 98 9.44 5.27 4.32
C PRO A 98 10.92 5.60 4.83
N GLY A 99 11.62 6.70 4.52
CA GLY A 99 13.05 7.03 4.81
C GLY A 99 13.44 8.01 5.95
N MET A 100 12.78 9.16 6.12
CA MET A 100 12.95 10.10 7.26
C MET A 100 12.06 9.65 8.49
N PRO A 101 11.70 10.47 9.51
CA PRO A 101 11.36 10.00 10.88
C PRO A 101 10.42 8.82 11.09
N GLU A 102 9.16 8.89 10.67
CA GLU A 102 8.15 7.94 11.15
C GLU A 102 8.49 6.49 10.81
N VAL A 103 9.04 6.27 9.62
CA VAL A 103 9.47 4.93 9.20
C VAL A 103 10.95 4.70 9.51
N LYS A 104 11.84 5.69 9.53
CA LYS A 104 13.18 5.53 10.15
C LYS A 104 13.08 4.95 11.57
N ARG A 105 12.09 5.42 12.34
CA ARG A 105 11.76 4.86 13.66
C ARG A 105 11.23 3.42 13.57
N LEU A 106 10.36 3.11 12.61
CA LEU A 106 9.88 1.74 12.36
C LEU A 106 11.02 0.78 11.98
N LEU A 107 11.92 1.20 11.08
CA LEU A 107 13.07 0.41 10.63
C LEU A 107 13.98 0.09 11.81
N ILE A 108 14.38 1.09 12.59
CA ILE A 108 15.31 0.93 13.71
C ILE A 108 14.64 0.23 14.91
N GLU A 109 13.50 0.73 15.39
CA GLU A 109 12.85 0.27 16.63
C GLU A 109 11.96 -0.98 16.46
N SER A 110 11.70 -1.45 15.24
CA SER A 110 10.89 -2.67 15.00
C SER A 110 11.47 -3.67 14.00
N LEU A 111 12.32 -3.24 13.06
CA LEU A 111 12.93 -4.12 12.05
C LEU A 111 14.46 -4.28 12.20
N GLY A 112 15.06 -3.77 13.28
CA GLY A 112 16.49 -3.97 13.60
C GLY A 112 17.47 -3.22 12.69
N ALA A 113 17.01 -2.20 11.96
CA ALA A 113 17.87 -1.41 11.09
C ALA A 113 18.87 -0.55 11.90
N GLN A 114 20.04 -0.28 11.30
CA GLN A 114 21.10 0.53 11.90
C GLN A 114 20.88 2.04 11.68
N SER A 115 20.13 2.39 10.63
CA SER A 115 19.91 3.77 10.16
C SER A 115 18.49 3.92 9.58
N GLY A 116 18.18 5.14 9.12
CA GLY A 116 17.09 5.31 8.15
C GLY A 116 17.54 4.90 6.75
N LEU A 117 16.58 4.73 5.85
CA LEU A 117 16.83 4.55 4.42
C LEU A 117 16.89 5.93 3.75
N ASP A 118 18.02 6.34 3.18
CA ASP A 118 17.99 7.41 2.20
C ASP A 118 17.41 6.84 0.90
N ALA A 119 16.20 7.22 0.52
CA ALA A 119 15.62 6.71 -0.72
C ALA A 119 15.90 7.59 -1.95
N ALA A 120 16.32 8.85 -1.77
CA ALA A 120 16.73 9.66 -2.89
C ALA A 120 17.95 9.00 -3.53
N GLU A 121 18.92 8.58 -2.71
CA GLU A 121 20.05 7.76 -3.11
C GLU A 121 19.63 6.31 -3.44
N VAL A 122 19.14 5.54 -2.45
CA VAL A 122 19.00 4.07 -2.59
C VAL A 122 17.85 3.61 -3.50
N ILE A 123 16.85 4.45 -3.79
CA ILE A 123 15.75 4.09 -4.73
C ILE A 123 15.88 4.78 -6.08
N TYR A 124 15.98 6.11 -6.09
CA TYR A 124 15.86 6.92 -7.30
C TYR A 124 17.20 7.31 -7.93
N GLY A 125 18.29 7.30 -7.17
CA GLY A 125 19.60 7.79 -7.58
C GLY A 125 20.28 6.96 -8.66
N GLU A 126 21.37 7.51 -9.19
CA GLU A 126 22.34 6.76 -10.00
C GLU A 126 22.93 5.62 -9.16
N GLU A 127 22.99 4.41 -9.73
CA GLU A 127 23.28 3.16 -9.02
C GLU A 127 22.31 2.79 -7.87
N GLY A 128 21.12 3.41 -7.80
CA GLY A 128 20.02 3.04 -6.90
C GLY A 128 19.17 1.83 -7.37
N PHE A 129 18.11 1.50 -6.64
CA PHE A 129 17.23 0.35 -6.96
C PHE A 129 16.62 0.41 -8.37
N LEU A 130 16.05 1.55 -8.77
CA LEU A 130 15.41 1.70 -10.09
C LEU A 130 16.45 1.74 -11.23
N TYR A 131 17.65 2.28 -10.96
CA TYR A 131 18.79 2.22 -11.87
C TYR A 131 19.14 0.77 -12.23
N TRP A 132 19.28 -0.11 -11.23
CA TRP A 132 19.66 -1.49 -11.47
C TRP A 132 18.51 -2.32 -12.06
N ALA A 133 17.28 -2.07 -11.61
CA ALA A 133 16.09 -2.77 -12.11
C ALA A 133 15.83 -2.49 -13.60
N SER A 134 15.89 -1.22 -14.04
CA SER A 134 15.75 -0.84 -15.47
C SER A 134 16.86 -1.43 -16.37
N ARG A 135 18.01 -1.78 -15.79
CA ARG A 135 19.13 -2.48 -16.45
C ARG A 135 18.99 -4.01 -16.42
N GLY A 136 17.86 -4.54 -15.94
CA GLY A 136 17.57 -5.97 -15.89
C GLY A 136 18.24 -6.73 -14.75
N ALA A 137 18.86 -6.04 -13.80
CA ALA A 137 19.39 -6.69 -12.59
C ALA A 137 18.23 -7.20 -11.73
N ARG A 138 18.40 -8.38 -11.13
CA ARG A 138 17.38 -9.02 -10.29
C ARG A 138 17.58 -8.65 -8.83
N TRP A 139 16.49 -8.59 -8.07
CA TRP A 139 16.56 -8.35 -6.62
C TRP A 139 17.43 -9.41 -5.91
N ALA A 140 17.29 -10.68 -6.30
CA ALA A 140 18.09 -11.79 -5.81
C ALA A 140 19.40 -11.99 -6.60
N ASP A 141 20.39 -12.58 -5.92
CA ASP A 141 21.71 -12.89 -6.48
C ASP A 141 21.70 -14.19 -7.29
N ASP A 142 21.48 -14.08 -8.60
CA ASP A 142 21.37 -15.22 -9.52
C ASP A 142 22.72 -15.58 -10.20
N GLY A 143 23.24 -16.77 -9.89
CA GLY A 143 24.26 -17.44 -10.70
C GLY A 143 25.69 -16.91 -10.53
N GLN A 144 26.19 -16.20 -11.55
CA GLN A 144 27.56 -15.65 -11.59
C GLN A 144 27.62 -14.11 -11.46
N PHE A 145 26.46 -13.47 -11.28
CA PHE A 145 26.33 -12.01 -11.22
C PHE A 145 25.82 -11.57 -9.84
N MET A 146 26.10 -10.31 -9.47
CA MET A 146 25.51 -9.69 -8.28
C MET A 146 24.10 -9.20 -8.61
N GLY A 147 23.14 -9.48 -7.74
CA GLY A 147 21.80 -8.88 -7.78
C GLY A 147 21.78 -7.52 -7.10
N ILE A 148 20.66 -6.80 -7.23
CA ILE A 148 20.44 -5.47 -6.65
C ILE A 148 20.74 -5.49 -5.13
N ARG A 149 20.32 -6.54 -4.42
CA ARG A 149 20.61 -6.74 -2.99
C ARG A 149 22.11 -6.75 -2.65
N SER A 150 22.96 -7.28 -3.53
CA SER A 150 24.42 -7.30 -3.34
C SER A 150 25.13 -6.02 -3.79
N LEU A 151 24.47 -5.23 -4.65
CA LEU A 151 24.98 -3.96 -5.16
C LEU A 151 24.71 -2.84 -4.15
N LEU A 152 23.46 -2.73 -3.66
CA LEU A 152 23.03 -1.79 -2.62
C LEU A 152 23.35 -2.27 -1.18
N ALA A 153 24.26 -3.24 -1.02
CA ALA A 153 24.43 -3.98 0.23
C ALA A 153 25.03 -3.14 1.38
N ASP A 154 25.71 -2.05 1.04
CA ASP A 154 26.38 -1.16 1.99
C ASP A 154 25.54 0.12 2.27
N ASP A 155 24.55 0.42 1.43
CA ASP A 155 23.66 1.60 1.52
C ASP A 155 22.29 1.26 2.14
N LEU A 156 21.88 -0.01 2.05
CA LEU A 156 20.71 -0.53 2.75
C LEU A 156 20.94 -0.53 4.29
N PRO A 157 19.94 -0.19 5.11
CA PRO A 157 20.15 0.08 6.54
C PRO A 157 20.26 -1.19 7.42
N TRP A 158 20.63 -2.33 6.84
CA TRP A 158 20.86 -3.63 7.50
C TRP A 158 22.17 -4.23 7.00
N THR A 159 22.82 -5.08 7.79
CA THR A 159 24.03 -5.75 7.30
C THR A 159 23.71 -6.68 6.14
N ARG A 160 24.69 -6.85 5.24
CA ARG A 160 24.70 -7.91 4.24
C ARG A 160 24.32 -9.30 4.80
N ARG A 161 24.72 -9.64 6.02
CA ARG A 161 24.37 -10.92 6.68
C ARG A 161 22.87 -11.07 6.93
N GLU A 162 22.19 -9.98 7.32
CA GLU A 162 20.74 -9.93 7.51
C GLU A 162 20.01 -9.96 6.17
N LEU A 163 20.47 -9.20 5.18
CA LEU A 163 19.91 -9.18 3.81
C LEU A 163 20.07 -10.55 3.10
N GLU A 164 21.18 -11.24 3.32
CA GLU A 164 21.46 -12.56 2.73
C GLU A 164 20.54 -13.66 3.28
N SER A 165 19.95 -13.49 4.47
CA SER A 165 19.15 -14.53 5.12
C SER A 165 18.03 -13.98 6.00
N ALA A 166 16.78 -14.24 5.63
CA ALA A 166 15.60 -13.92 6.43
C ALA A 166 15.61 -14.59 7.83
N GLN A 167 16.36 -15.68 8.01
CA GLN A 167 16.63 -16.25 9.33
C GLN A 167 17.44 -15.27 10.18
N VAL A 168 18.52 -14.74 9.62
CA VAL A 168 19.40 -13.79 10.30
C VAL A 168 18.69 -12.46 10.53
N PHE A 169 17.93 -11.97 9.55
CA PHE A 169 17.16 -10.72 9.65
C PHE A 169 16.26 -10.61 10.89
N VAL A 170 15.57 -11.69 11.28
CA VAL A 170 14.68 -11.67 12.47
C VAL A 170 15.35 -12.15 13.77
N GLU A 171 16.65 -12.45 13.75
CA GLU A 171 17.41 -12.84 14.95
C GLU A 171 17.51 -11.64 15.91
N GLY A 172 16.87 -11.72 17.08
CA GLY A 172 16.82 -10.65 18.07
C GLY A 172 15.55 -9.78 18.02
N LEU A 173 14.69 -9.89 17.00
CA LEU A 173 13.47 -9.07 16.84
C LEU A 173 12.32 -9.54 17.77
N ASN A 174 12.54 -9.35 19.07
CA ASN A 174 11.67 -9.77 20.18
C ASN A 174 10.67 -8.70 20.65
N GLU A 175 10.66 -7.52 20.01
CA GLU A 175 9.62 -6.51 20.27
C GLU A 175 8.24 -7.05 19.86
N PRO A 176 7.19 -6.85 20.68
CA PRO A 176 5.82 -7.21 20.29
C PRO A 176 5.36 -6.43 19.06
N GLY A 177 4.48 -7.02 18.25
CA GLY A 177 3.84 -6.35 17.12
C GLY A 177 3.05 -5.09 17.51
N ASP A 178 2.69 -4.93 18.78
CA ASP A 178 2.14 -3.67 19.34
C ASP A 178 3.11 -2.49 19.24
N THR A 179 4.43 -2.74 19.20
CA THR A 179 5.47 -1.75 18.89
C THR A 179 5.40 -1.39 17.41
N LEU A 180 5.55 -2.35 16.50
CA LEU A 180 5.44 -2.14 15.04
C LEU A 180 4.14 -1.39 14.66
N ALA A 181 3.00 -1.82 15.22
CA ALA A 181 1.69 -1.22 14.98
C ALA A 181 1.55 0.20 15.58
N ARG A 182 2.34 0.55 16.60
CA ARG A 182 2.49 1.94 17.07
C ARG A 182 3.21 2.80 16.03
N HIS A 183 4.28 2.29 15.41
CA HIS A 183 5.01 3.02 14.39
C HIS A 183 4.19 3.20 13.11
N LEU A 184 3.50 2.16 12.63
CA LEU A 184 2.56 2.25 11.49
C LEU A 184 1.49 3.34 11.71
N VAL A 185 0.95 3.46 12.93
CA VAL A 185 0.01 4.54 13.29
C VAL A 185 0.68 5.93 13.30
N SER A 186 1.98 6.02 13.58
CA SER A 186 2.76 7.26 13.42
C SER A 186 2.87 7.66 11.95
N VAL A 187 3.21 6.71 11.06
CA VAL A 187 3.22 6.93 9.59
C VAL A 187 1.84 7.38 9.10
N ALA A 188 0.77 6.74 9.58
CA ALA A 188 -0.61 7.10 9.23
C ALA A 188 -0.98 8.53 9.62
N ASN A 189 -0.31 9.12 10.63
CA ASN A 189 -0.50 10.51 11.00
C ASN A 189 0.31 11.45 10.10
N ALA A 190 1.59 11.14 9.81
CA ALA A 190 2.42 11.93 8.89
C ALA A 190 1.80 12.02 7.49
N LEU A 191 1.26 10.91 6.98
CA LEU A 191 0.53 10.82 5.71
C LEU A 191 -0.68 11.79 5.60
N ASN A 192 -1.21 12.32 6.71
CA ASN A 192 -2.29 13.31 6.68
C ASN A 192 -1.81 14.66 6.12
N GLY A 193 -0.52 15.00 6.20
CA GLY A 193 0.01 16.23 5.62
C GLY A 193 -0.04 16.24 4.09
N LEU A 194 0.20 15.09 3.47
CA LEU A 194 0.18 14.91 2.02
C LEU A 194 -1.21 15.12 1.40
N ASP A 195 -2.26 14.59 2.02
CA ASP A 195 -3.65 14.79 1.55
C ASP A 195 -4.01 16.28 1.47
N GLN A 196 -3.51 17.09 2.41
CA GLN A 196 -3.72 18.54 2.44
C GLN A 196 -2.94 19.28 1.35
N GLN A 197 -1.69 18.90 1.06
CA GLN A 197 -0.93 19.48 -0.06
C GLN A 197 -1.60 19.17 -1.41
N LEU A 198 -2.00 17.91 -1.62
CA LEU A 198 -2.73 17.49 -2.81
C LEU A 198 -4.08 18.22 -2.97
N GLN A 199 -4.75 18.53 -1.85
CA GLN A 199 -6.01 19.28 -1.87
C GLN A 199 -5.83 20.69 -2.46
N VAL A 200 -4.75 21.40 -2.11
CA VAL A 200 -4.45 22.74 -2.65
C VAL A 200 -4.33 22.70 -4.18
N ALA A 201 -3.66 21.67 -4.72
CA ALA A 201 -3.54 21.48 -6.17
C ALA A 201 -4.89 21.16 -6.86
N ILE A 202 -5.74 20.37 -6.22
CA ILE A 202 -7.06 20.01 -6.75
C ILE A 202 -8.02 21.21 -6.73
N ASP A 203 -7.94 22.08 -5.73
CA ASP A 203 -8.82 23.24 -5.55
C ASP A 203 -8.38 24.51 -6.30
N ASP A 204 -7.10 24.67 -6.66
CA ASP A 204 -6.64 25.82 -7.47
C ASP A 204 -7.34 25.82 -8.84
N PRO A 205 -8.17 26.82 -9.20
CA PRO A 205 -8.86 26.85 -10.49
C PRO A 205 -7.90 26.96 -11.69
N ASN A 206 -6.64 27.33 -11.48
CA ASN A 206 -5.64 27.49 -12.54
C ASN A 206 -4.82 26.22 -12.81
N PHE A 207 -4.77 25.27 -11.86
CA PHE A 207 -3.99 24.03 -12.02
C PHE A 207 -4.48 23.20 -13.23
N VAL A 208 -3.60 23.04 -14.23
CA VAL A 208 -3.89 22.24 -15.42
C VAL A 208 -3.40 20.81 -15.22
N ARG A 209 -2.09 20.65 -14.96
CA ARG A 209 -1.41 19.36 -14.78
C ARG A 209 0.00 19.57 -14.20
N LEU A 210 0.52 18.56 -13.53
CA LEU A 210 1.95 18.42 -13.22
C LEU A 210 2.59 17.47 -14.25
N TYR A 211 3.77 17.80 -14.75
CA TYR A 211 4.61 16.85 -15.50
C TYR A 211 5.65 16.21 -14.57
N VAL A 212 5.98 14.94 -14.82
CA VAL A 212 7.05 14.22 -14.13
C VAL A 212 7.90 13.53 -15.19
N PRO A 213 9.21 13.84 -15.29
CA PRO A 213 10.09 13.19 -16.25
C PRO A 213 10.27 11.71 -15.92
N GLY A 214 10.15 10.83 -16.92
CA GLY A 214 10.39 9.39 -16.77
C GLY A 214 11.85 9.07 -16.46
N GLU A 215 12.76 9.99 -16.78
CA GLU A 215 14.18 9.97 -16.41
C GLU A 215 14.37 9.75 -14.90
N LEU A 216 13.53 10.33 -14.03
CA LEU A 216 13.52 10.09 -12.57
C LEU A 216 13.42 8.59 -12.20
N PHE A 217 12.71 7.84 -13.04
CA PHE A 217 12.46 6.40 -12.92
C PHE A 217 13.45 5.56 -13.77
N HIS A 218 14.54 6.16 -14.27
CA HIS A 218 15.54 5.53 -15.14
C HIS A 218 15.04 5.02 -16.51
N ASP A 219 13.80 5.33 -16.91
CA ASP A 219 13.33 5.10 -18.28
C ASP A 219 12.29 6.18 -18.70
N PRO A 220 12.53 6.94 -19.79
CA PRO A 220 11.65 8.04 -20.22
C PRO A 220 10.24 7.59 -20.64
N SER A 221 10.02 6.29 -20.92
CA SER A 221 8.66 5.76 -21.16
C SER A 221 7.75 5.82 -19.94
N LEU A 222 8.32 5.95 -18.73
CA LEU A 222 7.59 6.05 -17.47
C LEU A 222 7.16 7.50 -17.11
N SER A 223 7.30 8.46 -18.03
CA SER A 223 6.94 9.86 -17.84
C SER A 223 5.45 10.05 -17.50
N LEU A 224 5.15 10.86 -16.47
CA LEU A 224 3.79 11.08 -15.99
C LEU A 224 3.28 12.48 -16.33
N THR A 225 1.99 12.57 -16.65
CA THR A 225 1.22 13.82 -16.71
C THR A 225 0.03 13.68 -15.78
N LEU A 226 0.10 14.34 -14.63
CA LEU A 226 -0.85 14.19 -13.51
C LEU A 226 -1.81 15.38 -13.47
N GLY A 227 -3.08 15.15 -13.73
CA GLY A 227 -4.15 16.12 -13.52
C GLY A 227 -4.85 15.91 -12.17
N ARG A 228 -5.97 16.61 -11.97
CA ARG A 228 -6.71 16.59 -10.69
C ARG A 228 -7.26 15.20 -10.35
N ALA A 229 -7.57 14.38 -11.35
CA ALA A 229 -8.10 13.03 -11.16
C ALA A 229 -7.02 12.07 -10.64
N GLU A 230 -5.79 12.20 -11.13
CA GLU A 230 -4.61 11.47 -10.67
C GLU A 230 -4.26 11.88 -9.23
N LEU A 231 -4.22 13.19 -8.93
CA LEU A 231 -3.97 13.67 -7.57
C LEU A 231 -5.05 13.22 -6.58
N ALA A 232 -6.32 13.21 -6.98
CA ALA A 232 -7.41 12.66 -6.16
C ALA A 232 -7.30 11.14 -5.98
N THR A 233 -6.78 10.41 -6.98
CA THR A 233 -6.47 8.97 -6.87
C THR A 233 -5.31 8.73 -5.89
N MET A 234 -4.28 9.59 -5.91
CA MET A 234 -3.17 9.57 -4.95
C MET A 234 -3.65 9.86 -3.52
N GLN A 235 -4.51 10.87 -3.32
CA GLN A 235 -5.20 11.08 -2.04
C GLN A 235 -5.97 9.82 -1.60
N ALA A 236 -6.76 9.21 -2.50
CA ALA A 236 -7.51 8.01 -2.16
C ALA A 236 -6.61 6.85 -1.69
N PHE A 237 -5.49 6.61 -2.37
CA PHE A 237 -4.51 5.60 -1.99
C PHE A 237 -3.88 5.89 -0.63
N ILE A 238 -3.43 7.13 -0.38
CA ILE A 238 -2.93 7.57 0.94
C ILE A 238 -3.95 7.24 2.03
N GLN A 239 -5.23 7.58 1.82
CA GLN A 239 -6.28 7.36 2.80
C GLN A 239 -6.58 5.87 3.03
N VAL A 240 -6.44 4.99 2.03
CA VAL A 240 -6.50 3.52 2.21
C VAL A 240 -5.33 3.00 3.06
N VAL A 241 -4.10 3.48 2.82
CA VAL A 241 -2.92 3.10 3.62
C VAL A 241 -3.11 3.53 5.08
N ARG A 242 -3.53 4.78 5.30
CA ARG A 242 -3.86 5.31 6.63
C ARG A 242 -4.93 4.49 7.33
N ALA A 243 -6.04 4.19 6.64
CA ALA A 243 -7.12 3.37 7.17
C ALA A 243 -6.62 1.98 7.60
N THR A 244 -5.76 1.37 6.80
CA THR A 244 -5.17 0.05 7.07
C THR A 244 -4.25 0.08 8.28
N PHE A 245 -3.37 1.08 8.40
CA PHE A 245 -2.46 1.22 9.53
C PHE A 245 -3.19 1.53 10.84
N TYR A 246 -4.22 2.39 10.81
CA TYR A 246 -5.10 2.60 11.96
C TYR A 246 -5.88 1.32 12.34
N ALA A 247 -6.40 0.58 11.35
CA ALA A 247 -7.12 -0.67 11.59
C ALA A 247 -6.22 -1.75 12.22
N LEU A 248 -5.00 -1.95 11.71
CA LEU A 248 -4.01 -2.83 12.33
C LEU A 248 -3.69 -2.38 13.76
N GLY A 249 -3.41 -1.09 13.95
CA GLY A 249 -3.08 -0.52 15.25
C GLY A 249 -4.18 -0.62 16.31
N ALA A 250 -5.43 -0.93 15.93
CA ALA A 250 -6.51 -1.12 16.89
C ALA A 250 -6.49 -2.47 17.61
N TYR A 251 -5.86 -3.50 17.04
CA TYR A 251 -5.82 -4.85 17.60
C TYR A 251 -4.59 -5.05 18.49
N GLU A 252 -4.68 -6.02 19.39
CA GLU A 252 -3.58 -6.49 20.24
C GLU A 252 -2.69 -7.46 19.45
N HIS A 253 -1.39 -7.16 19.37
CA HIS A 253 -0.40 -7.92 18.60
C HIS A 253 0.68 -8.49 19.51
N SER A 254 0.30 -9.54 20.24
CA SER A 254 1.16 -10.31 21.17
C SER A 254 2.10 -11.32 20.49
N TRP A 255 2.42 -11.09 19.22
CA TRP A 255 3.40 -11.84 18.43
C TRP A 255 4.69 -11.04 18.30
N THR A 256 5.83 -11.71 18.16
CA THR A 256 7.13 -11.08 17.80
C THR A 256 7.54 -11.49 16.38
N LEU A 257 8.46 -10.76 15.76
CA LEU A 257 9.01 -11.14 14.45
C LEU A 257 9.96 -12.35 14.56
N GLU A 258 10.76 -12.43 15.63
CA GLU A 258 11.62 -13.59 15.87
C GLU A 258 10.79 -14.88 16.04
N ASP A 259 9.70 -14.86 16.79
CA ASP A 259 8.83 -16.04 16.88
C ASP A 259 8.13 -16.30 15.53
N ALA A 260 7.48 -15.30 14.95
CA ALA A 260 6.64 -15.48 13.77
C ALA A 260 7.41 -16.03 12.56
N LEU A 261 8.70 -15.69 12.40
CA LEU A 261 9.53 -16.10 11.26
C LEU A 261 10.74 -16.97 11.66
N GLY A 262 10.93 -17.22 12.96
CA GLY A 262 12.04 -17.97 13.52
C GLY A 262 11.68 -19.08 14.51
N ALA A 263 10.41 -19.26 14.91
CA ALA A 263 9.99 -20.34 15.85
C ALA A 263 10.46 -21.74 15.42
N TRP A 264 10.56 -22.00 14.11
CA TRP A 264 11.09 -23.26 13.56
C TRP A 264 12.55 -23.56 13.96
N ARG A 265 13.31 -22.58 14.48
CA ARG A 265 14.66 -22.79 15.04
C ARG A 265 14.62 -23.35 16.46
N GLN A 266 13.62 -22.96 17.25
CA GLN A 266 13.54 -23.24 18.68
C GLN A 266 12.61 -24.43 18.96
N GLU A 267 11.53 -24.58 18.21
CA GLU A 267 10.52 -25.63 18.41
C GLU A 267 10.77 -26.94 17.65
N VAL A 268 11.68 -26.98 16.66
CA VAL A 268 12.00 -28.21 15.92
C VAL A 268 12.94 -29.11 16.73
N HIS A 269 12.39 -29.73 17.76
CA HIS A 269 12.88 -31.01 18.23
C HIS A 269 12.51 -32.09 17.21
N LEU A 270 13.47 -32.95 16.83
CA LEU A 270 13.22 -34.04 15.87
C LEU A 270 12.20 -35.07 16.38
N ASP A 271 11.93 -35.07 17.69
CA ASP A 271 10.92 -35.88 18.37
C ASP A 271 9.54 -35.20 18.49
N ASP A 272 9.35 -33.97 17.97
CA ASP A 272 8.04 -33.31 17.95
C ASP A 272 7.09 -34.02 16.97
N ALA A 273 5.87 -34.32 17.42
CA ALA A 273 4.80 -34.88 16.60
C ALA A 273 4.48 -34.03 15.36
N ARG A 274 4.73 -32.71 15.38
CA ARG A 274 4.61 -31.80 14.23
C ARG A 274 5.68 -32.06 13.17
N TYR A 275 6.92 -32.31 13.59
CA TYR A 275 8.00 -32.73 12.68
C TYR A 275 7.68 -34.09 12.05
N VAL A 276 7.19 -35.04 12.84
CA VAL A 276 6.71 -36.35 12.36
C VAL A 276 5.47 -36.23 11.44
N ALA A 277 4.65 -35.19 11.62
CA ALA A 277 3.54 -34.82 10.72
C ALA A 277 3.98 -33.97 9.50
N GLY A 278 5.29 -33.89 9.24
CA GLY A 278 5.87 -33.25 8.06
C GLY A 278 5.70 -31.73 8.04
N PHE A 279 5.80 -31.04 9.18
CA PHE A 279 5.79 -29.58 9.23
C PHE A 279 7.08 -28.97 8.65
N LEU A 280 6.92 -28.09 7.67
CA LEU A 280 7.94 -27.20 7.11
C LEU A 280 8.05 -25.90 7.96
N PRO A 281 9.13 -25.10 7.84
CA PRO A 281 9.29 -23.85 8.59
C PRO A 281 8.08 -22.91 8.57
N VAL A 282 7.44 -22.75 7.40
CA VAL A 282 6.25 -21.91 7.22
C VAL A 282 5.02 -22.44 7.99
N ASP A 283 4.91 -23.75 8.22
CA ASP A 283 3.80 -24.31 9.01
C ASP A 283 3.85 -23.85 10.48
N TYR A 284 5.05 -23.65 11.04
CA TYR A 284 5.21 -23.08 12.38
C TYR A 284 4.83 -21.60 12.41
N SER A 285 5.27 -20.83 11.41
CA SER A 285 4.90 -19.40 11.25
C SER A 285 3.39 -19.19 11.17
N VAL A 286 2.70 -19.95 10.32
CA VAL A 286 1.24 -19.85 10.16
C VAL A 286 0.53 -20.26 11.46
N ALA A 287 0.90 -21.38 12.09
CA ALA A 287 0.28 -21.84 13.33
C ALA A 287 0.51 -20.87 14.51
N TYR A 288 1.68 -20.22 14.58
CA TYR A 288 1.99 -19.23 15.62
C TYR A 288 1.16 -17.95 15.47
N LEU A 289 1.01 -17.44 14.24
CA LEU A 289 0.23 -16.23 13.95
C LEU A 289 -1.28 -16.46 14.03
N ASP A 290 -1.76 -17.63 13.62
CA ASP A 290 -3.19 -18.02 13.70
C ASP A 290 -3.77 -17.80 15.10
N ALA A 291 -3.06 -18.28 16.12
CA ALA A 291 -3.47 -18.17 17.52
C ALA A 291 -3.51 -16.72 18.06
N ARG A 292 -2.95 -15.74 17.33
CA ARG A 292 -2.68 -14.37 17.83
C ARG A 292 -3.36 -13.26 17.03
N LEU A 293 -3.53 -13.41 15.71
CA LEU A 293 -4.08 -12.35 14.86
C LEU A 293 -5.58 -12.10 15.11
N PHE A 294 -5.95 -10.82 15.21
CA PHE A 294 -7.34 -10.34 15.36
C PHE A 294 -8.14 -10.99 16.50
N ARG A 295 -7.47 -11.39 17.59
CA ARG A 295 -8.11 -12.03 18.75
C ARG A 295 -8.72 -11.05 19.74
N ARG A 296 -8.18 -9.81 19.83
CA ARG A 296 -8.66 -8.76 20.74
C ARG A 296 -8.43 -7.37 20.16
N VAL A 297 -9.42 -6.48 20.34
CA VAL A 297 -9.28 -5.02 20.11
C VAL A 297 -8.67 -4.41 21.37
N ALA A 298 -7.55 -3.70 21.22
CA ALA A 298 -6.86 -2.99 22.29
C ALA A 298 -7.18 -1.48 22.29
N GLN A 299 -7.37 -0.87 21.12
CA GLN A 299 -7.51 0.58 20.96
C GLN A 299 -8.68 0.95 20.01
N PRO A 300 -9.94 0.94 20.50
CA PRO A 300 -11.13 1.21 19.68
C PRO A 300 -11.11 2.57 18.95
N ASP A 301 -10.47 3.60 19.51
CA ASP A 301 -10.36 4.92 18.88
C ASP A 301 -9.58 4.87 17.55
N ARG A 302 -8.67 3.91 17.39
CA ARG A 302 -7.98 3.67 16.11
C ARG A 302 -8.91 3.05 15.06
N LEU A 303 -9.94 2.28 15.45
CA LEU A 303 -10.98 1.86 14.51
C LEU A 303 -11.82 3.04 14.03
N GLN A 304 -12.05 4.04 14.89
CA GLN A 304 -12.74 5.26 14.49
C GLN A 304 -11.89 6.08 13.50
N ALA A 305 -10.59 6.21 13.73
CA ALA A 305 -9.66 6.81 12.77
C ALA A 305 -9.61 6.03 11.44
N ALA A 306 -9.58 4.69 11.51
CA ALA A 306 -9.61 3.82 10.33
C ALA A 306 -10.90 4.00 9.50
N ARG A 307 -12.06 4.10 10.17
CA ARG A 307 -13.35 4.37 9.51
C ARG A 307 -13.36 5.71 8.79
N THR A 308 -12.87 6.77 9.44
CA THR A 308 -12.79 8.11 8.85
C THR A 308 -11.90 8.09 7.62
N ALA A 309 -10.66 7.59 7.74
CA ALA A 309 -9.74 7.50 6.60
C ALA A 309 -10.30 6.62 5.44
N LEU A 310 -11.00 5.51 5.73
CA LEU A 310 -11.62 4.70 4.68
C LEU A 310 -12.81 5.41 4.01
N LYS A 311 -13.56 6.21 4.76
CA LYS A 311 -14.66 7.03 4.24
C LYS A 311 -14.14 8.19 3.38
N ASP A 312 -13.05 8.81 3.83
CA ASP A 312 -12.33 9.83 3.07
C ASP A 312 -11.78 9.22 1.77
N ALA A 313 -11.11 8.07 1.83
CA ALA A 313 -10.63 7.32 0.66
C ALA A 313 -11.72 7.07 -0.38
N LEU A 314 -12.89 6.58 0.06
CA LEU A 314 -14.05 6.37 -0.82
C LEU A 314 -14.58 7.69 -1.40
N SER A 315 -14.51 8.82 -0.68
CA SER A 315 -14.83 10.13 -1.25
C SER A 315 -13.79 10.56 -2.29
N ARG A 316 -12.49 10.46 -1.97
CA ARG A 316 -11.38 10.81 -2.88
C ARG A 316 -11.44 10.02 -4.19
N SER A 317 -11.72 8.71 -4.13
CA SER A 317 -11.93 7.89 -5.32
C SER A 317 -13.11 8.38 -6.18
N ARG A 318 -14.20 8.84 -5.55
CA ARG A 318 -15.38 9.37 -6.27
C ARG A 318 -15.10 10.75 -6.86
N ASP A 319 -14.36 11.60 -6.16
CA ASP A 319 -13.88 12.86 -6.72
C ASP A 319 -12.93 12.61 -7.91
N ALA A 320 -12.05 11.61 -7.85
CA ALA A 320 -11.23 11.20 -8.99
C ALA A 320 -12.07 10.76 -10.19
N LEU A 321 -13.05 9.85 -10.00
CA LEU A 321 -14.00 9.45 -11.06
C LEU A 321 -14.70 10.66 -11.69
N ARG A 322 -15.17 11.61 -10.87
CA ARG A 322 -15.87 12.81 -11.34
C ARG A 322 -14.95 13.74 -12.10
N LEU A 323 -13.74 13.98 -11.59
CA LEU A 323 -12.75 14.87 -12.18
C LEU A 323 -12.28 14.31 -13.54
N GLY A 324 -11.98 13.01 -13.62
CA GLY A 324 -11.56 12.32 -14.84
C GLY A 324 -12.63 12.39 -15.95
N LEU A 325 -13.89 12.13 -15.62
CA LEU A 325 -15.02 12.32 -16.55
C LEU A 325 -15.20 13.76 -17.06
N THR A 326 -14.65 14.75 -16.34
CA THR A 326 -14.72 16.17 -16.71
C THR A 326 -13.37 16.74 -17.20
N ALA A 327 -12.36 15.89 -17.41
CA ALA A 327 -11.03 16.34 -17.80
C ALA A 327 -11.00 16.80 -19.27
N GLU A 328 -10.75 18.09 -19.49
CA GLU A 328 -10.56 18.68 -20.83
C GLU A 328 -9.15 18.43 -21.41
N VAL A 329 -8.26 17.77 -20.65
CA VAL A 329 -6.83 17.60 -20.93
C VAL A 329 -6.43 16.14 -20.77
N SER A 330 -5.70 15.57 -21.73
CA SER A 330 -5.12 14.23 -21.60
C SER A 330 -4.02 14.21 -20.54
N THR A 331 -4.19 13.29 -19.59
CA THR A 331 -3.25 12.90 -18.55
C THR A 331 -2.68 11.50 -18.85
N THR A 332 -1.90 10.90 -17.96
CA THR A 332 -1.40 9.52 -18.13
C THR A 332 -2.49 8.46 -18.02
N LEU A 333 -3.61 8.73 -17.33
CA LEU A 333 -4.72 7.79 -17.19
C LEU A 333 -5.82 8.11 -18.22
N GLU A 334 -6.24 7.11 -18.99
CA GLU A 334 -7.18 7.31 -20.10
C GLU A 334 -8.65 7.27 -19.63
N TRP A 335 -9.05 8.26 -18.82
CA TRP A 335 -10.41 8.41 -18.24
C TRP A 335 -11.59 8.43 -19.25
N GLN A 336 -11.30 8.43 -20.56
CA GLN A 336 -12.29 8.42 -21.64
C GLN A 336 -12.53 7.01 -22.20
N GLU A 337 -11.68 6.01 -21.94
CA GLU A 337 -11.92 4.63 -22.34
C GLU A 337 -13.09 3.97 -21.56
N PRO A 338 -13.16 4.05 -20.21
CA PRO A 338 -14.19 3.33 -19.48
C PRO A 338 -15.56 3.95 -19.66
N SER A 339 -16.59 3.12 -19.84
CA SER A 339 -17.93 3.63 -20.11
C SER A 339 -18.49 4.49 -18.95
N VAL A 340 -19.23 5.55 -19.30
CA VAL A 340 -19.91 6.43 -18.33
C VAL A 340 -20.88 5.63 -17.44
N GLU A 341 -21.47 4.55 -17.95
CA GLU A 341 -22.33 3.66 -17.15
C GLU A 341 -21.50 2.85 -16.13
N SER A 342 -20.35 2.32 -16.53
CA SER A 342 -19.40 1.64 -15.63
C SER A 342 -18.99 2.56 -14.50
N ILE A 343 -18.62 3.82 -14.81
CA ILE A 343 -18.20 4.81 -13.81
C ILE A 343 -19.35 5.18 -12.86
N GLN A 344 -20.58 5.35 -13.36
CA GLN A 344 -21.75 5.62 -12.51
C GLN A 344 -22.08 4.43 -11.58
N ARG A 345 -21.93 3.19 -12.05
CA ARG A 345 -22.08 1.97 -11.22
C ARG A 345 -21.00 1.89 -10.13
N ILE A 346 -19.76 2.31 -10.43
CA ILE A 346 -18.65 2.35 -9.46
C ILE A 346 -18.84 3.48 -8.43
N ASP A 347 -19.27 4.69 -8.83
CA ASP A 347 -19.62 5.77 -7.89
C ASP A 347 -20.76 5.35 -6.94
N ALA A 348 -21.79 4.67 -7.47
CA ALA A 348 -22.88 4.11 -6.67
C ALA A 348 -22.37 3.07 -5.67
N LEU A 349 -21.44 2.19 -6.08
CA LEU A 349 -20.80 1.22 -5.18
C LEU A 349 -19.98 1.92 -4.09
N PHE A 350 -19.13 2.90 -4.42
CA PHE A 350 -18.34 3.63 -3.43
C PHE A 350 -19.22 4.41 -2.43
N ASN A 351 -20.32 5.01 -2.88
CA ASN A 351 -21.33 5.59 -1.99
C ASN A 351 -21.92 4.54 -1.04
N ALA A 352 -22.33 3.37 -1.55
CA ALA A 352 -22.92 2.31 -0.74
C ALA A 352 -21.92 1.70 0.25
N LEU A 353 -20.66 1.54 -0.13
CA LEU A 353 -19.58 1.13 0.78
C LEU A 353 -19.34 2.17 1.87
N ALA A 354 -19.32 3.47 1.54
CA ALA A 354 -19.10 4.55 2.50
C ALA A 354 -20.25 4.69 3.52
N ALA A 355 -21.48 4.36 3.12
CA ALA A 355 -22.62 4.25 4.03
C ALA A 355 -22.60 2.93 4.84
N ALA A 356 -22.14 1.81 4.26
CA ALA A 356 -21.98 0.54 4.95
C ALA A 356 -21.01 0.62 6.16
N LEU A 357 -20.07 1.56 6.15
CA LEU A 357 -19.19 1.88 7.30
C LEU A 357 -19.95 2.38 8.54
N ASP A 358 -21.14 2.96 8.34
CA ASP A 358 -21.96 3.56 9.41
C ASP A 358 -23.18 2.71 9.79
N GLY A 359 -23.64 1.81 8.92
CA GLY A 359 -24.68 0.82 9.23
C GLY A 359 -25.20 0.04 8.00
N PRO A 360 -26.22 -0.83 8.19
CA PRO A 360 -26.77 -1.67 7.12
C PRO A 360 -27.20 -0.89 5.88
N THR A 361 -26.54 -1.16 4.75
CA THR A 361 -26.73 -0.48 3.47
C THR A 361 -26.93 -1.48 2.34
N LEU A 362 -27.88 -1.21 1.44
CA LEU A 362 -28.14 -2.04 0.27
C LEU A 362 -27.01 -1.87 -0.76
N LEU A 363 -26.44 -2.96 -1.27
CA LEU A 363 -25.42 -2.90 -2.32
C LEU A 363 -26.09 -2.74 -3.71
N PRO A 364 -25.86 -1.63 -4.42
CA PRO A 364 -26.44 -1.42 -5.74
C PRO A 364 -25.86 -2.42 -6.74
N HIS A 365 -26.68 -2.81 -7.72
CA HIS A 365 -26.32 -3.80 -8.75
C HIS A 365 -25.87 -5.18 -8.21
N SER A 366 -26.25 -5.53 -6.98
CA SER A 366 -26.00 -6.88 -6.43
C SER A 366 -27.00 -7.91 -6.97
N GLU A 367 -26.47 -9.00 -7.54
CA GLU A 367 -27.24 -10.20 -7.92
C GLU A 367 -26.74 -11.40 -7.08
N PRO A 368 -27.60 -12.05 -6.27
CA PRO A 368 -28.88 -11.54 -5.75
C PRO A 368 -28.69 -10.30 -4.85
N GLU A 369 -29.80 -9.63 -4.52
CA GLU A 369 -29.82 -8.42 -3.69
C GLU A 369 -29.21 -8.68 -2.29
N VAL A 370 -28.25 -7.83 -1.89
CA VAL A 370 -27.51 -7.94 -0.62
C VAL A 370 -27.50 -6.62 0.15
N THR A 371 -27.67 -6.73 1.47
CA THR A 371 -27.39 -5.65 2.42
C THR A 371 -26.06 -5.92 3.13
N LEU A 372 -25.19 -4.92 3.18
CA LEU A 372 -23.87 -4.94 3.82
C LEU A 372 -23.84 -4.02 5.04
N ASP A 373 -23.29 -4.50 6.16
CA ASP A 373 -23.06 -3.74 7.39
C ASP A 373 -21.61 -3.91 7.85
N LEU A 374 -20.77 -2.94 7.51
CA LEU A 374 -19.36 -2.89 7.92
C LEU A 374 -19.19 -2.19 9.28
N SER A 375 -20.24 -1.56 9.84
CA SER A 375 -20.15 -0.76 11.07
C SER A 375 -19.60 -1.55 12.27
N SER A 376 -19.86 -2.87 12.30
CA SER A 376 -19.33 -3.77 13.34
C SER A 376 -17.80 -3.90 13.35
N PHE A 377 -17.11 -3.69 12.22
CA PHE A 377 -15.64 -3.63 12.16
C PHE A 377 -15.06 -2.37 12.80
N PHE A 378 -15.86 -1.29 12.93
CA PHE A 378 -15.37 0.03 13.31
C PHE A 378 -15.90 0.53 14.66
N THR A 379 -17.11 0.12 15.06
CA THR A 379 -17.77 0.55 16.30
C THR A 379 -17.18 -0.14 17.54
N THR A 380 -17.22 -1.47 17.57
CA THR A 380 -16.55 -2.29 18.60
C THR A 380 -15.28 -2.97 18.09
N GLY A 381 -15.15 -3.08 16.77
CA GLY A 381 -14.27 -4.05 16.14
C GLY A 381 -14.84 -5.47 16.16
N ARG A 382 -14.25 -6.34 15.35
CA ARG A 382 -14.60 -7.76 15.27
C ARG A 382 -13.39 -8.61 15.62
N THR A 383 -13.61 -9.67 16.39
CA THR A 383 -12.55 -10.55 16.88
C THR A 383 -12.90 -11.99 16.58
N LEU A 384 -11.92 -12.81 16.17
CA LEU A 384 -12.14 -14.24 15.97
C LEU A 384 -11.98 -14.99 17.31
N PRO A 385 -13.01 -15.72 17.81
CA PRO A 385 -12.91 -16.51 19.04
C PRO A 385 -11.72 -17.47 19.00
N VAL A 386 -10.97 -17.58 20.10
CA VAL A 386 -9.68 -18.30 20.16
C VAL A 386 -9.81 -19.78 19.81
N GLU A 387 -10.99 -20.35 20.04
CA GLU A 387 -11.35 -21.73 19.72
C GLU A 387 -11.48 -22.00 18.21
N ILE A 388 -11.62 -20.94 17.40
CA ILE A 388 -11.72 -21.01 15.94
C ILE A 388 -10.37 -20.58 15.34
N PRO A 389 -9.62 -21.48 14.68
CA PRO A 389 -8.39 -21.10 13.99
C PRO A 389 -8.70 -20.31 12.71
N TRP A 390 -7.82 -19.40 12.33
CA TRP A 390 -7.91 -18.64 11.08
C TRP A 390 -7.71 -19.52 9.84
N MET A 391 -6.82 -20.50 9.94
CA MET A 391 -6.35 -21.37 8.88
C MET A 391 -6.57 -22.84 9.24
N ARG A 392 -6.63 -23.71 8.23
CA ARG A 392 -6.65 -25.17 8.38
C ARG A 392 -5.59 -25.78 7.48
N ARG A 393 -4.73 -26.63 8.04
CA ARG A 393 -3.73 -27.39 7.28
C ARG A 393 -4.43 -28.58 6.62
N THR A 394 -4.57 -28.53 5.30
CA THR A 394 -5.21 -29.55 4.47
C THR A 394 -4.16 -30.44 3.80
N LEU A 395 -4.51 -31.72 3.62
CA LEU A 395 -3.72 -32.66 2.82
C LEU A 395 -4.05 -32.44 1.35
N VAL A 396 -3.04 -32.26 0.51
CA VAL A 396 -3.20 -32.20 -0.95
C VAL A 396 -2.93 -33.60 -1.52
N PRO A 397 -3.94 -34.32 -2.04
CA PRO A 397 -3.74 -35.63 -2.63
C PRO A 397 -3.21 -35.50 -4.06
N GLU A 398 -1.90 -35.34 -4.22
CA GLU A 398 -1.28 -35.32 -5.55
C GLU A 398 -1.33 -36.72 -6.22
N PRO A 399 -1.77 -36.81 -7.49
CA PRO A 399 -2.02 -38.10 -8.14
C PRO A 399 -0.76 -38.77 -8.73
N LEU A 400 0.42 -38.15 -8.63
CA LEU A 400 1.64 -38.58 -9.33
C LEU A 400 2.93 -38.57 -8.49
N ASP A 401 2.95 -37.97 -7.30
CA ASP A 401 4.12 -37.96 -6.40
C ASP A 401 3.77 -38.70 -5.09
N PRO A 402 4.62 -39.62 -4.58
CA PRO A 402 4.48 -40.19 -3.24
C PRO A 402 4.79 -39.21 -2.10
N ALA A 403 5.30 -38.01 -2.38
CA ALA A 403 5.47 -36.94 -1.40
C ALA A 403 4.12 -36.43 -0.89
N VAL A 404 3.94 -36.44 0.43
CA VAL A 404 2.72 -35.97 1.10
C VAL A 404 2.77 -34.45 1.22
N THR A 405 2.18 -33.73 0.26
CA THR A 405 2.09 -32.27 0.28
C THR A 405 0.91 -31.77 1.12
N PHE A 406 1.13 -30.66 1.82
CA PHE A 406 0.13 -30.01 2.67
C PHE A 406 0.02 -28.52 2.31
N SER A 407 -1.18 -27.97 2.42
CA SER A 407 -1.48 -26.55 2.21
C SER A 407 -2.16 -25.95 3.44
N TRP A 408 -2.04 -24.63 3.62
CA TRP A 408 -2.91 -23.90 4.55
C TRP A 408 -4.01 -23.19 3.78
N GLU A 409 -5.25 -23.49 4.11
CA GLU A 409 -6.44 -22.85 3.58
C GLU A 409 -7.09 -21.96 4.66
N LEU A 410 -7.72 -20.85 4.26
CA LEU A 410 -8.54 -20.06 5.17
C LEU A 410 -9.69 -20.93 5.70
N ASN A 411 -9.85 -20.96 7.03
CA ASN A 411 -10.93 -21.69 7.66
C ASN A 411 -12.30 -21.10 7.23
N PRO A 412 -13.19 -21.89 6.60
CA PRO A 412 -14.51 -21.41 6.21
C PRO A 412 -15.35 -20.92 7.40
N GLU A 413 -15.15 -21.51 8.58
CA GLU A 413 -15.83 -21.12 9.82
C GLU A 413 -15.34 -19.78 10.36
N ALA A 414 -14.02 -19.52 10.31
CA ALA A 414 -13.46 -18.21 10.64
C ALA A 414 -13.95 -17.15 9.64
N THR A 415 -13.98 -17.50 8.36
CA THR A 415 -14.49 -16.62 7.30
C THR A 415 -15.96 -16.26 7.53
N GLU A 416 -16.80 -17.24 7.87
CA GLU A 416 -18.21 -17.03 8.20
C GLU A 416 -18.38 -16.15 9.46
N VAL A 417 -17.73 -16.51 10.57
CA VAL A 417 -17.86 -15.80 11.85
C VAL A 417 -17.30 -14.37 11.78
N PHE A 418 -16.17 -14.17 11.12
CA PHE A 418 -15.49 -12.87 11.08
C PHE A 418 -16.02 -11.97 9.95
N PHE A 419 -16.11 -12.46 8.71
CA PHE A 419 -16.41 -11.61 7.54
C PHE A 419 -17.89 -11.62 7.09
N ARG A 420 -18.70 -12.62 7.46
CA ARG A 420 -20.08 -12.74 6.94
C ARG A 420 -21.17 -12.53 7.98
N LYS A 421 -21.07 -13.17 9.14
CA LYS A 421 -22.12 -13.21 10.16
C LYS A 421 -22.45 -11.81 10.68
N ASN A 422 -23.69 -11.36 10.49
CA ASN A 422 -24.14 -9.99 10.79
C ASN A 422 -23.41 -8.89 9.99
N VAL A 423 -22.71 -9.24 8.91
CA VAL A 423 -22.06 -8.31 7.97
C VAL A 423 -22.80 -8.35 6.64
N VAL A 424 -23.09 -9.54 6.13
CA VAL A 424 -23.76 -9.76 4.84
C VAL A 424 -25.14 -10.36 5.09
N GLN A 425 -26.18 -9.71 4.56
CA GLN A 425 -27.58 -10.10 4.72
C GLN A 425 -28.27 -10.18 3.35
N GLY A 426 -29.38 -10.92 3.26
CA GLY A 426 -30.13 -11.18 2.02
C GLY A 426 -29.86 -12.54 1.36
N ILE A 427 -28.76 -13.21 1.72
CA ILE A 427 -28.31 -14.48 1.10
C ILE A 427 -27.99 -15.57 2.12
N ALA A 428 -28.16 -16.83 1.72
CA ALA A 428 -27.73 -17.99 2.50
C ALA A 428 -26.19 -18.10 2.56
N ALA A 429 -25.64 -18.68 3.62
CA ALA A 429 -24.18 -18.75 3.88
C ALA A 429 -23.37 -19.44 2.75
N GLU A 430 -23.99 -20.35 1.99
CA GLU A 430 -23.32 -21.05 0.89
C GLU A 430 -23.52 -20.39 -0.49
N GLN A 431 -24.43 -19.42 -0.60
CA GLN A 431 -24.56 -18.62 -1.81
C GLN A 431 -23.43 -17.59 -1.90
N GLU A 432 -23.03 -17.25 -3.11
CA GLU A 432 -22.24 -16.06 -3.41
C GLU A 432 -23.15 -15.01 -4.06
N PHE A 433 -22.72 -13.75 -4.01
CA PHE A 433 -23.31 -12.68 -4.78
C PHE A 433 -22.24 -12.00 -5.62
N THR A 434 -22.69 -11.30 -6.65
CA THR A 434 -21.87 -10.58 -7.63
C THR A 434 -22.40 -9.17 -7.78
N ILE A 435 -21.52 -8.19 -7.93
CA ILE A 435 -21.90 -6.80 -8.19
C ILE A 435 -21.68 -6.51 -9.69
N ASP A 436 -22.74 -6.16 -10.40
CA ASP A 436 -22.69 -5.87 -11.83
C ASP A 436 -22.24 -4.42 -12.09
N LEU A 437 -20.94 -4.26 -12.35
CA LEU A 437 -20.30 -2.98 -12.64
C LEU A 437 -20.20 -2.66 -14.15
N GLY A 438 -20.94 -3.38 -15.01
CA GLY A 438 -20.88 -3.26 -16.46
C GLY A 438 -20.01 -4.35 -17.12
N ASP A 439 -19.95 -4.36 -18.45
CA ASP A 439 -19.36 -5.46 -19.25
C ASP A 439 -17.87 -5.75 -18.95
N GLU A 440 -17.12 -4.76 -18.47
CA GLU A 440 -15.69 -4.82 -18.11
C GLU A 440 -15.44 -5.11 -16.61
N GLY A 441 -16.40 -4.78 -15.75
CA GLY A 441 -16.26 -4.83 -14.29
C GLY A 441 -15.15 -3.92 -13.73
N ALA A 442 -14.88 -4.04 -12.43
CA ALA A 442 -13.81 -3.26 -11.78
C ALA A 442 -12.40 -3.58 -12.28
N SER A 443 -12.15 -4.80 -12.78
CA SER A 443 -10.83 -5.19 -13.30
C SER A 443 -10.58 -4.60 -14.68
N GLY A 444 -11.53 -4.67 -15.62
CA GLY A 444 -11.39 -4.01 -16.91
C GLY A 444 -11.40 -2.48 -16.81
N PHE A 445 -12.08 -1.92 -15.81
CA PHE A 445 -12.00 -0.50 -15.48
C PHE A 445 -10.58 -0.06 -15.08
N ILE A 446 -9.89 -0.84 -14.23
CA ILE A 446 -8.49 -0.56 -13.84
C ILE A 446 -7.55 -0.76 -15.03
N GLU A 447 -7.78 -1.80 -15.84
CA GLU A 447 -7.00 -2.07 -17.05
C GLU A 447 -7.08 -0.92 -18.06
N ALA A 448 -8.29 -0.40 -18.33
CA ALA A 448 -8.48 0.72 -19.26
C ALA A 448 -7.88 2.04 -18.74
N LEU A 449 -7.88 2.28 -17.43
CA LEU A 449 -7.26 3.49 -16.87
C LEU A 449 -5.73 3.43 -16.82
N ALA A 450 -5.15 2.28 -16.47
CA ALA A 450 -3.76 2.19 -16.06
C ALA A 450 -2.96 1.05 -16.72
N GLY A 451 -3.59 0.16 -17.47
CA GLY A 451 -2.98 -1.05 -18.04
C GLY A 451 -1.72 -0.75 -18.86
N THR A 452 -1.78 0.18 -19.80
CA THR A 452 -0.62 0.62 -20.61
C THR A 452 0.57 1.10 -19.75
N TYR A 453 0.31 1.75 -18.61
CA TYR A 453 1.36 2.22 -17.70
C TYR A 453 1.89 1.10 -16.79
N LEU A 454 1.02 0.17 -16.36
CA LEU A 454 1.41 -1.04 -15.63
C LEU A 454 2.23 -1.99 -16.50
N ASP A 455 1.88 -2.14 -17.77
CA ASP A 455 2.66 -2.87 -18.79
C ASP A 455 4.03 -2.21 -19.00
N ALA A 456 4.11 -0.87 -19.09
CA ALA A 456 5.38 -0.16 -19.19
C ALA A 456 6.27 -0.38 -17.94
N ILE A 457 5.71 -0.29 -16.73
CA ILE A 457 6.39 -0.63 -15.47
C ILE A 457 6.90 -2.08 -15.49
N GLN A 458 6.08 -3.01 -16.01
CA GLN A 458 6.44 -4.43 -16.11
C GLN A 458 7.58 -4.66 -17.12
N ASP A 459 7.52 -4.03 -18.30
CA ASP A 459 8.54 -4.13 -19.37
C ASP A 459 9.88 -3.45 -19.02
N VAL A 460 9.89 -2.48 -18.11
CA VAL A 460 11.11 -1.81 -17.62
C VAL A 460 11.74 -2.56 -16.44
N TYR A 461 10.96 -3.03 -15.46
CA TYR A 461 11.52 -3.56 -14.19
C TYR A 461 11.32 -5.07 -13.95
N LEU A 462 10.34 -5.71 -14.59
CA LEU A 462 9.93 -7.08 -14.25
C LEU A 462 10.21 -8.09 -15.38
N VAL A 463 10.22 -7.64 -16.65
CA VAL A 463 10.62 -8.45 -17.80
C VAL A 463 12.14 -8.48 -17.91
N THR A 464 12.74 -9.59 -17.48
CA THR A 464 14.20 -9.79 -17.59
C THR A 464 14.61 -9.94 -19.06
N ARG A 465 15.40 -8.97 -19.56
CA ARG A 465 16.01 -8.96 -20.90
C ARG A 465 17.22 -9.90 -21.00
#